data_AF-A0A1L7WPV3-F1
#
_entry.id   AF-A0A1L7WPV3-F1
#
_cell.length_a   1.000
_cell.length_b   1.000
_cell.length_c   1.000
_cell.angle_alpha   90.00
_cell.angle_beta   90.00
_cell.angle_gamma   90.00
#
_symmetry.space_group_name_H-M   'P 1'
#
loop_
_entity.id
_entity.type
_entity.pdbx_description
1 polymer ?
#
loop_
_entity_poly.entity_id
_entity_poly.type
_entity_poly.pdbx_seq_one_letter_code
_entity_poly.pdbx_strand_id
1 'polypeptide(L)'
;MARTFNLNAQCHCGTISQPIRSPPIDDLAHDFRAQESSPKKVQLCHCTSCRRSTGNLYASYYLFSPPHLENTTAYPPIPINPDRPDKIYRRHFCSTCGCHIFRSIFDKQRVKYSDVKLKASECMRWGVATGTLDDVARNVEFSDHVFVGDTKDGGAAVWLRETYRGPLSVYAHAGRDYYTGKFPPRITFSKQKHRYPHLPLLGDDQLKASCLCKAVQFHITRPTSSLQIVSPNIPDFLKGEKEKEGRWWLRENGTKYLAGLCVCRTCRLTSGFEIQPWAYVPRANISFNSPSQHASTGEEATTSTPLNLEALSAGIFTTYETSLQ
;
A
#
# COMPACT_ATOMS: atom_id res chain seq x y z
N MET A 1 -25.34 -2.36 -28.30
CA MET A 1 -24.18 -3.23 -28.02
C MET A 1 -23.40 -2.63 -26.89
N ALA A 2 -23.24 -3.38 -25.81
CA ALA A 2 -22.60 -2.92 -24.60
C ALA A 2 -21.06 -3.00 -24.80
N ARG A 3 -20.32 -1.91 -24.53
CA ARG A 3 -18.89 -1.80 -24.86
C ARG A 3 -18.11 -2.64 -23.84
N THR A 4 -17.67 -3.83 -24.25
CA THR A 4 -16.77 -4.64 -23.43
C THR A 4 -15.39 -3.96 -23.41
N PHE A 5 -15.01 -3.38 -22.28
CA PHE A 5 -13.67 -2.82 -22.10
C PHE A 5 -12.65 -3.97 -21.96
N ASN A 6 -11.67 -4.01 -22.86
CA ASN A 6 -10.54 -4.92 -22.77
C ASN A 6 -9.44 -4.26 -21.92
N LEU A 7 -9.53 -4.43 -20.60
CA LEU A 7 -8.43 -4.08 -19.70
C LEU A 7 -7.47 -5.26 -19.60
N ASN A 8 -6.17 -5.00 -19.53
CA ASN A 8 -5.15 -6.01 -19.23
C ASN A 8 -4.45 -5.64 -17.93
N ALA A 9 -4.14 -6.64 -17.09
CA ALA A 9 -3.30 -6.46 -15.93
C ALA A 9 -1.96 -7.17 -16.14
N GLN A 10 -0.86 -6.49 -15.82
CA GLN A 10 0.48 -7.00 -15.97
C GLN A 10 1.33 -6.72 -14.72
N CYS A 11 2.14 -7.69 -14.29
CA CYS A 11 3.18 -7.46 -13.29
C CYS A 11 4.51 -7.00 -13.94
N HIS A 12 5.49 -6.56 -13.14
CA HIS A 12 6.77 -6.06 -13.67
C HIS A 12 7.50 -7.05 -14.59
N CYS A 13 7.65 -8.32 -14.17
CA CYS A 13 8.35 -9.34 -14.96
C CYS A 13 7.53 -9.94 -16.11
N GLY A 14 6.25 -9.58 -16.24
CA GLY A 14 5.36 -10.12 -17.26
C GLY A 14 4.88 -11.56 -17.05
N THR A 15 5.39 -12.29 -16.05
CA THR A 15 4.93 -13.65 -15.70
C THR A 15 3.42 -13.73 -15.46
N ILE A 16 2.84 -12.64 -14.95
CA ILE A 16 1.40 -12.45 -14.91
C ILE A 16 1.04 -11.35 -15.90
N SER A 17 0.33 -11.73 -16.95
CA SER A 17 -0.30 -10.82 -17.92
C SER A 17 -1.63 -11.43 -18.33
N GLN A 18 -2.75 -10.83 -17.95
CA GLN A 18 -4.07 -11.40 -18.25
C GLN A 18 -5.16 -10.34 -18.44
N PRO A 19 -6.14 -10.60 -19.33
CA PRO A 19 -7.28 -9.70 -19.51
C PRO A 19 -8.16 -9.67 -18.26
N ILE A 20 -8.58 -8.49 -17.88
CA ILE A 20 -9.47 -8.20 -16.76
C ILE A 20 -10.86 -7.92 -17.29
N ARG A 21 -11.79 -8.82 -17.00
CA ARG A 21 -13.19 -8.69 -17.39
C ARG A 21 -13.99 -8.07 -16.25
N SER A 22 -14.85 -7.11 -16.58
CA SER A 22 -15.89 -6.66 -15.64
C SER A 22 -16.68 -7.86 -15.11
N PRO A 23 -17.09 -7.87 -13.83
CA PRO A 23 -18.01 -8.88 -13.36
C PRO A 23 -19.32 -8.77 -14.15
N PRO A 24 -20.04 -9.89 -14.41
CA PRO A 24 -21.37 -9.85 -14.98
C PRO A 24 -22.26 -8.87 -14.20
N ILE A 25 -23.10 -8.13 -14.93
CA ILE A 25 -24.00 -7.11 -14.35
C ILE A 25 -25.03 -7.75 -13.41
N ASP A 26 -25.37 -9.02 -13.66
CA ASP A 26 -26.33 -9.79 -12.87
C ASP A 26 -25.60 -10.84 -12.02
N ASP A 27 -25.30 -10.45 -10.79
CA ASP A 27 -25.78 -11.14 -9.60
C ASP A 27 -25.35 -10.35 -8.36
N LEU A 28 -26.34 -9.77 -7.68
CA LEU A 28 -26.26 -9.25 -6.30
C LEU A 28 -25.41 -8.00 -6.05
N ALA A 29 -25.07 -7.23 -7.08
CA ALA A 29 -24.53 -5.89 -6.92
C ALA A 29 -25.63 -4.82 -7.05
N HIS A 30 -26.40 -4.59 -5.98
CA HIS A 30 -26.97 -3.25 -5.73
C HIS A 30 -25.87 -2.16 -5.63
N ASP A 31 -24.60 -2.59 -5.59
CA ASP A 31 -23.42 -1.77 -5.32
C ASP A 31 -22.95 -0.88 -6.49
N PHE A 32 -23.12 -1.26 -7.77
CA PHE A 32 -22.64 -0.44 -8.88
C PHE A 32 -23.39 -0.83 -10.17
N ARG A 33 -24.56 -0.20 -10.43
CA ARG A 33 -25.08 -0.08 -11.80
C ARG A 33 -24.14 0.85 -12.57
N ALA A 34 -22.97 0.35 -12.96
CA ALA A 34 -22.21 0.95 -14.03
C ALA A 34 -22.99 0.66 -15.31
N GLN A 35 -23.52 1.70 -15.95
CA GLN A 35 -23.69 1.60 -17.39
C GLN A 35 -22.32 1.23 -17.96
N GLU A 36 -22.26 0.24 -18.86
CA GLU A 36 -21.01 -0.23 -19.49
C GLU A 36 -20.26 0.88 -20.28
N SER A 37 -20.69 2.14 -20.22
CA SER A 37 -20.08 3.28 -20.86
C SER A 37 -19.34 4.23 -19.92
N SER A 38 -19.39 4.06 -18.59
CA SER A 38 -18.72 4.97 -17.64
C SER A 38 -17.49 4.34 -16.96
N PRO A 39 -16.43 5.14 -16.71
CA PRO A 39 -15.31 4.70 -15.89
C PRO A 39 -15.79 4.23 -14.52
N LYS A 40 -15.21 3.15 -14.00
CA LYS A 40 -15.59 2.67 -12.66
C LYS A 40 -14.89 3.49 -11.59
N LYS A 41 -15.65 3.83 -10.55
CA LYS A 41 -15.13 4.54 -9.39
C LYS A 41 -14.24 3.63 -8.55
N VAL A 42 -13.02 4.09 -8.24
CA VAL A 42 -12.05 3.40 -7.39
C VAL A 42 -11.66 4.30 -6.23
N GLN A 43 -11.58 3.72 -5.04
CA GLN A 43 -11.17 4.40 -3.82
C GLN A 43 -9.68 4.20 -3.54
N LEU A 44 -9.05 5.22 -2.98
CA LEU A 44 -7.70 5.18 -2.41
C LEU A 44 -7.82 4.86 -0.92
N CYS A 45 -7.48 3.63 -0.52
CA CYS A 45 -7.64 3.17 0.87
C CYS A 45 -6.36 3.35 1.69
N HIS A 46 -6.46 4.10 2.79
CA HIS A 46 -5.36 4.50 3.67
C HIS A 46 -5.25 3.65 4.95
N CYS A 47 -6.09 2.63 5.10
CA CYS A 47 -6.14 1.85 6.34
C CYS A 47 -4.78 1.23 6.66
N THR A 48 -4.52 1.02 7.95
CA THR A 48 -3.26 0.46 8.45
C THR A 48 -2.91 -0.86 7.76
N SER A 49 -3.91 -1.71 7.50
CA SER A 49 -3.70 -2.97 6.79
C SER A 49 -3.21 -2.77 5.36
N CYS A 50 -3.82 -1.87 4.58
CA CYS A 50 -3.38 -1.59 3.22
C CYS A 50 -1.96 -1.04 3.20
N ARG A 51 -1.65 -0.04 4.04
CA ARG A 51 -0.31 0.56 4.08
C ARG A 51 0.77 -0.44 4.52
N ARG A 52 0.52 -1.23 5.56
CA ARG A 52 1.51 -2.19 6.11
C ARG A 52 1.66 -3.48 5.30
N SER A 53 0.69 -3.85 4.48
CA SER A 53 0.82 -5.03 3.60
C SER A 53 1.44 -4.70 2.25
N THR A 54 1.35 -3.45 1.79
CA THR A 54 1.84 -3.04 0.46
C THR A 54 3.09 -2.17 0.52
N GLY A 55 3.44 -1.63 1.68
CA GLY A 55 4.51 -0.62 1.82
C GLY A 55 4.17 0.73 1.15
N ASN A 56 2.94 0.91 0.66
CA ASN A 56 2.50 2.10 -0.04
C ASN A 56 1.69 3.05 0.85
N LEU A 57 1.50 4.29 0.39
CA LEU A 57 0.72 5.30 1.12
C LEU A 57 -0.79 5.01 1.11
N TYR A 58 -1.26 4.29 0.10
CA TYR A 58 -2.62 3.82 -0.04
C TYR A 58 -2.64 2.56 -0.91
N ALA A 59 -3.79 1.89 -0.98
CA ALA A 59 -4.05 0.85 -1.98
C ALA A 59 -5.36 1.12 -2.73
N SER A 60 -5.37 0.81 -4.02
CA SER A 60 -6.47 1.03 -4.95
C SER A 60 -6.74 -0.25 -5.75
N TYR A 61 -8.01 -0.68 -5.78
CA TYR A 61 -8.39 -1.91 -6.49
C TYR A 61 -9.61 -1.67 -7.37
N TYR A 62 -9.50 -2.10 -8.63
CA TYR A 62 -10.60 -2.16 -9.58
C TYR A 62 -11.32 -3.50 -9.47
N LEU A 63 -12.65 -3.50 -9.33
CA LEU A 63 -13.42 -4.74 -9.18
C LEU A 63 -13.62 -5.46 -10.51
N PHE A 64 -13.41 -6.78 -10.51
CA PHE A 64 -13.41 -7.61 -11.71
C PHE A 64 -13.89 -9.04 -11.43
N SER A 65 -14.09 -9.82 -12.51
CA SER A 65 -14.35 -11.26 -12.45
C SER A 65 -13.17 -12.03 -11.84
N PRO A 66 -13.32 -13.26 -11.33
CA PRO A 66 -12.19 -14.03 -10.79
C PRO A 66 -11.00 -14.15 -11.78
N PRO A 67 -9.75 -13.88 -11.35
CA PRO A 67 -8.54 -14.04 -12.17
C PRO A 67 -8.07 -15.49 -12.24
N HIS A 68 -7.15 -15.75 -13.18
CA HIS A 68 -6.21 -16.87 -13.06
C HIS A 68 -5.14 -16.54 -12.02
N LEU A 69 -4.88 -17.47 -11.10
CA LEU A 69 -3.93 -17.30 -9.99
C LEU A 69 -2.58 -18.01 -10.20
N GLU A 70 -2.33 -18.52 -11.40
CA GLU A 70 -1.03 -19.09 -11.75
C GLU A 70 0.08 -18.05 -11.54
N ASN A 71 1.22 -18.49 -11.02
CA ASN A 71 2.37 -17.64 -10.68
C ASN A 71 2.08 -16.54 -9.65
N THR A 72 0.99 -16.67 -8.89
CA THR A 72 0.73 -15.85 -7.70
C THR A 72 1.05 -16.62 -6.44
N THR A 73 1.51 -15.89 -5.43
CA THR A 73 1.48 -16.30 -4.03
C THR A 73 0.60 -15.31 -3.26
N ALA A 74 0.19 -15.65 -2.04
CA ALA A 74 -0.68 -14.81 -1.25
C ALA A 74 -0.20 -14.71 0.20
N TYR A 75 -0.40 -13.53 0.79
CA TYR A 75 -0.25 -13.42 2.24
C TYR A 75 -1.29 -14.32 2.94
N PRO A 76 -0.96 -14.85 4.14
CA PRO A 76 -1.96 -15.50 4.98
C PRO A 76 -3.21 -14.64 5.13
N PRO A 77 -4.41 -15.24 5.23
CA PRO A 77 -5.62 -14.47 5.47
C PRO A 77 -5.49 -13.71 6.79
N ILE A 78 -5.63 -12.38 6.74
CA ILE A 78 -5.58 -11.53 7.93
C ILE A 78 -6.98 -11.00 8.18
N PRO A 79 -7.54 -11.17 9.39
CA PRO A 79 -8.71 -10.42 9.82
C PRO A 79 -8.33 -8.93 9.82
N ILE A 80 -8.76 -8.19 8.80
CA ILE A 80 -8.32 -6.79 8.62
C ILE A 80 -8.99 -5.86 9.64
N ASN A 81 -10.16 -6.23 10.15
CA ASN A 81 -10.92 -5.42 11.08
C ASN A 81 -11.51 -6.31 12.20
N PRO A 82 -11.13 -6.10 13.48
CA PRO A 82 -11.79 -6.75 14.62
C PRO A 82 -13.30 -6.56 14.64
N ASP A 83 -13.78 -5.41 14.14
CA ASP A 83 -15.21 -5.06 14.09
C ASP A 83 -15.94 -5.73 12.91
N ARG A 84 -15.23 -6.36 11.98
CA ARG A 84 -15.80 -7.10 10.84
C ARG A 84 -15.11 -8.47 10.65
N PRO A 85 -15.24 -9.40 11.62
CA PRO A 85 -14.63 -10.73 11.55
C PRO A 85 -15.26 -11.63 10.47
N ASP A 86 -16.38 -11.18 9.90
CA ASP A 86 -17.10 -11.80 8.80
C ASP A 86 -16.41 -11.62 7.43
N LYS A 87 -15.44 -10.69 7.32
CA LYS A 87 -14.72 -10.42 6.08
C LYS A 87 -13.27 -10.87 6.16
N ILE A 88 -12.91 -11.79 5.26
CA ILE A 88 -11.55 -12.30 5.13
C ILE A 88 -10.95 -11.73 3.86
N TYR A 89 -9.83 -11.04 4.00
CA TYR A 89 -9.12 -10.45 2.87
C TYR A 89 -7.86 -11.26 2.60
N ARG A 90 -7.61 -11.50 1.32
CA ARG A 90 -6.35 -12.06 0.82
C ARG A 90 -5.79 -11.15 -0.25
N ARG A 91 -4.47 -11.02 -0.23
CA ARG A 91 -3.69 -10.17 -1.14
C ARG A 91 -2.71 -11.07 -1.85
N HIS A 92 -2.80 -11.09 -3.17
CA HIS A 92 -2.04 -11.96 -4.07
C HIS A 92 -0.99 -11.13 -4.80
N PHE A 93 0.22 -11.66 -4.90
CA PHE A 93 1.35 -11.01 -5.54
C PHE A 93 2.13 -11.99 -6.40
N CYS A 94 2.83 -11.47 -7.40
CA CYS A 94 3.63 -12.28 -8.31
C CYS A 94 4.74 -13.00 -7.54
N SER A 95 4.84 -14.32 -7.71
CA SER A 95 5.88 -15.13 -7.06
C SER A 95 7.29 -14.86 -7.60
N THR A 96 7.42 -14.20 -8.76
CA THR A 96 8.71 -13.82 -9.35
C THR A 96 9.14 -12.41 -8.92
N CYS A 97 8.32 -11.39 -9.23
CA CYS A 97 8.70 -9.97 -9.03
C CYS A 97 8.15 -9.32 -7.77
N GLY A 98 7.34 -10.02 -6.98
CA GLY A 98 6.71 -9.47 -5.78
C GLY A 98 5.57 -8.48 -6.04
N CYS A 99 5.25 -8.18 -7.30
CA CYS A 99 4.18 -7.24 -7.67
C CYS A 99 2.85 -7.61 -7.02
N HIS A 100 2.30 -6.70 -6.23
CA HIS A 100 0.95 -6.86 -5.74
C HIS A 100 -0.04 -6.69 -6.89
N ILE A 101 -0.85 -7.72 -7.17
CA ILE A 101 -1.67 -7.74 -8.38
C ILE A 101 -3.15 -7.95 -8.10
N PHE A 102 -3.53 -8.86 -7.20
CA PHE A 102 -4.94 -9.15 -6.92
C PHE A 102 -5.26 -9.09 -5.44
N ARG A 103 -6.54 -8.85 -5.13
CA ARG A 103 -7.13 -8.97 -3.81
C ARG A 103 -8.42 -9.76 -3.92
N SER A 104 -8.59 -10.74 -3.05
CA SER A 104 -9.88 -11.37 -2.82
C SER A 104 -10.46 -10.99 -1.47
N ILE A 105 -11.78 -10.84 -1.44
CA ILE A 105 -12.56 -10.57 -0.23
C ILE A 105 -13.62 -11.64 -0.14
N PHE A 106 -13.54 -12.48 0.89
CA PHE A 106 -14.60 -13.40 1.24
C PHE A 106 -15.50 -12.74 2.30
N ASP A 107 -16.79 -12.69 2.03
CA ASP A 107 -17.79 -12.05 2.88
C ASP A 107 -18.79 -13.09 3.39
N LYS A 108 -18.67 -13.49 4.67
CA LYS A 108 -19.53 -14.52 5.28
C LYS A 108 -20.99 -14.12 5.32
N GLN A 109 -21.31 -12.82 5.37
CA GLN A 109 -22.70 -12.37 5.43
C GLN A 109 -23.42 -12.59 4.09
N ARG A 110 -22.70 -12.60 2.96
CA ARG A 110 -23.30 -12.92 1.66
C ARG A 110 -23.81 -14.34 1.55
N VAL A 111 -23.22 -15.27 2.31
CA VAL A 111 -23.70 -16.66 2.40
C VAL A 111 -25.09 -16.74 3.05
N LYS A 112 -25.45 -15.76 3.90
CA LYS A 112 -26.69 -15.77 4.70
C LYS A 112 -27.89 -15.07 4.04
N TYR A 113 -27.65 -14.17 3.08
CA TYR A 113 -28.69 -13.35 2.47
C TYR A 113 -29.20 -13.87 1.11
N SER A 114 -28.65 -14.97 0.60
CA SER A 114 -29.16 -15.63 -0.60
C SER A 114 -30.03 -16.82 -0.22
N ASP A 115 -31.29 -16.84 -0.66
CA ASP A 115 -32.17 -18.03 -0.59
C ASP A 115 -31.63 -19.21 -1.41
N VAL A 116 -30.59 -18.96 -2.22
CA VAL A 116 -29.80 -19.93 -2.96
C VAL A 116 -28.52 -20.24 -2.18
N LYS A 117 -28.19 -21.52 -2.00
CA LYS A 117 -26.88 -21.95 -1.45
C LYS A 117 -25.77 -21.55 -2.43
N LEU A 118 -25.25 -20.33 -2.30
CA LEU A 118 -24.10 -19.87 -3.08
C LEU A 118 -22.88 -20.76 -2.76
N LYS A 119 -22.14 -21.17 -3.78
CA LYS A 119 -20.84 -21.81 -3.60
C LYS A 119 -19.88 -20.79 -2.97
N ALA A 120 -18.91 -21.25 -2.18
CA ALA A 120 -17.95 -20.37 -1.51
C ALA A 120 -17.18 -19.46 -2.50
N SER A 121 -16.99 -19.91 -3.74
CA SER A 121 -16.41 -19.14 -4.85
C SER A 121 -17.27 -17.95 -5.28
N GLU A 122 -18.59 -18.05 -5.17
CA GLU A 122 -19.57 -17.00 -5.52
C GLU A 122 -19.67 -15.93 -4.42
N CYS A 123 -19.22 -16.25 -3.20
CA CYS A 123 -19.15 -15.31 -2.08
C CYS A 123 -17.87 -14.46 -2.07
N MET A 124 -17.00 -14.65 -3.08
CA MET A 124 -15.69 -14.01 -3.15
C MET A 124 -15.69 -12.86 -4.17
N ARG A 125 -15.35 -11.66 -3.71
CA ARG A 125 -15.15 -10.48 -4.58
C ARG A 125 -13.68 -10.35 -4.94
N TRP A 126 -13.41 -10.04 -6.20
CA TRP A 126 -12.05 -9.86 -6.71
C TRP A 126 -11.79 -8.39 -7.07
N GLY A 127 -10.57 -7.93 -6.76
CA GLY A 127 -10.07 -6.62 -7.12
C GLY A 127 -8.65 -6.71 -7.66
N VAL A 128 -8.34 -5.99 -8.74
CA VAL A 128 -7.00 -5.90 -9.33
C VAL A 128 -6.36 -4.57 -8.95
N ALA A 129 -5.08 -4.60 -8.57
CA ALA A 129 -4.34 -3.41 -8.16
C ALA A 129 -4.18 -2.47 -9.35
N THR A 130 -4.63 -1.22 -9.23
CA THR A 130 -4.83 -0.34 -10.39
C THR A 130 -3.54 0.07 -11.10
N GLY A 131 -2.38 0.02 -10.42
CA GLY A 131 -1.08 0.28 -11.05
C GLY A 131 -0.66 -0.79 -12.05
N THR A 132 -1.25 -1.99 -11.97
CA THR A 132 -0.99 -3.10 -12.90
C THR A 132 -1.85 -3.03 -14.17
N LEU A 133 -2.88 -2.17 -14.18
CA LEU A 133 -3.78 -2.04 -15.32
C LEU A 133 -3.17 -1.20 -16.43
N ASP A 134 -3.37 -1.65 -17.67
CA ASP A 134 -3.23 -0.78 -18.83
C ASP A 134 -4.46 0.14 -18.95
N ASP A 135 -4.25 1.32 -19.55
CA ASP A 135 -5.34 2.26 -19.87
C ASP A 135 -6.24 2.70 -18.69
N VAL A 136 -5.63 2.91 -17.52
CA VAL A 136 -6.30 3.39 -16.29
C VAL A 136 -7.09 4.68 -16.55
N ALA A 137 -6.53 5.63 -17.31
CA ALA A 137 -7.14 6.94 -17.52
C ALA A 137 -8.50 6.89 -18.25
N ARG A 138 -8.75 5.88 -19.09
CA ARG A 138 -10.04 5.74 -19.76
C ARG A 138 -11.07 4.96 -18.95
N ASN A 139 -10.62 4.06 -18.07
CA ASN A 139 -11.50 3.06 -17.47
C ASN A 139 -11.70 3.21 -15.95
N VAL A 140 -10.84 4.00 -15.29
CA VAL A 140 -10.82 4.18 -13.84
C VAL A 140 -11.02 5.66 -13.50
N GLU A 141 -11.97 5.91 -12.61
CA GLU A 141 -12.17 7.21 -11.96
C GLU A 141 -11.81 7.07 -10.49
N PHE A 142 -10.68 7.64 -10.05
CA PHE A 142 -10.41 7.71 -8.62
C PHE A 142 -11.36 8.74 -8.00
N SER A 143 -12.10 8.35 -6.96
CA SER A 143 -13.18 9.17 -6.41
C SER A 143 -12.90 9.70 -5.00
N ASP A 144 -12.33 8.87 -4.13
CA ASP A 144 -12.27 9.16 -2.70
C ASP A 144 -11.03 8.59 -2.01
N HIS A 145 -10.49 9.34 -1.04
CA HIS A 145 -9.62 8.85 0.02
C HIS A 145 -10.48 8.31 1.16
N VAL A 146 -10.24 7.06 1.55
CA VAL A 146 -10.97 6.39 2.63
C VAL A 146 -10.02 5.85 3.70
N PHE A 147 -10.50 5.74 4.93
CA PHE A 147 -9.72 5.34 6.11
C PHE A 147 -8.53 6.26 6.41
N VAL A 148 -8.67 7.57 6.13
CA VAL A 148 -7.59 8.53 6.35
C VAL A 148 -7.26 8.71 7.83
N GLY A 149 -8.20 8.47 8.74
CA GLY A 149 -7.98 8.54 10.19
C GLY A 149 -6.85 7.62 10.66
N ASP A 150 -6.64 6.47 9.99
CA ASP A 150 -5.56 5.52 10.29
C ASP A 150 -4.16 6.09 10.04
N THR A 151 -4.03 7.15 9.23
CA THR A 151 -2.73 7.75 8.88
C THR A 151 -2.19 8.63 9.99
N LYS A 152 -3.06 9.20 10.83
CA LYS A 152 -2.79 10.22 11.86
C LYS A 152 -2.29 11.57 11.30
N ASP A 153 -1.48 11.56 10.25
CA ASP A 153 -0.95 12.74 9.55
C ASP A 153 -1.76 13.12 8.30
N GLY A 154 -2.78 12.35 7.93
CA GLY A 154 -3.57 12.53 6.71
C GLY A 154 -3.05 11.79 5.49
N GLY A 155 -1.84 11.21 5.56
CA GLY A 155 -1.23 10.42 4.48
C GLY A 155 -1.20 11.14 3.14
N ALA A 156 -1.44 10.40 2.05
CA ALA A 156 -1.44 11.02 0.71
C ALA A 156 -2.61 11.98 0.48
N ALA A 157 -3.69 11.90 1.26
CA ALA A 157 -4.87 12.75 1.08
C ALA A 157 -4.58 14.25 1.32
N VAL A 158 -3.47 14.55 2.01
CA VAL A 158 -3.03 15.93 2.28
C VAL A 158 -2.58 16.64 1.01
N TRP A 159 -1.96 15.92 0.07
CA TRP A 159 -1.35 16.49 -1.14
C TRP A 159 -1.95 15.96 -2.45
N LEU A 160 -2.47 14.74 -2.48
CA LEU A 160 -3.23 14.20 -3.61
C LEU A 160 -4.70 14.59 -3.44
N ARG A 161 -5.08 15.80 -3.86
CA ARG A 161 -6.44 16.33 -3.63
C ARG A 161 -7.36 16.22 -4.84
N GLU A 162 -6.78 16.03 -6.02
CA GLU A 162 -7.50 16.02 -7.28
C GLU A 162 -6.82 15.09 -8.29
N THR A 163 -7.60 14.69 -9.27
CA THR A 163 -7.14 14.02 -10.49
C THR A 163 -7.48 14.87 -11.69
N TYR A 164 -7.06 14.46 -12.89
CA TYR A 164 -7.48 15.09 -14.14
C TYR A 164 -9.01 15.07 -14.36
N ARG A 165 -9.77 14.26 -13.58
CA ARG A 165 -11.25 14.23 -13.60
C ARG A 165 -11.90 15.11 -12.53
N GLY A 166 -11.12 15.75 -11.67
CA GLY A 166 -11.61 16.64 -10.63
C GLY A 166 -11.22 16.23 -9.21
N PRO A 167 -11.84 16.87 -8.19
CA PRO A 167 -11.45 16.74 -6.79
C PRO A 167 -11.84 15.39 -6.19
N LEU A 168 -10.99 14.88 -5.29
CA LEU A 168 -11.21 13.66 -4.52
C LEU A 168 -11.91 13.98 -3.20
N SER A 169 -12.86 13.15 -2.79
CA SER A 169 -13.40 13.21 -1.42
C SER A 169 -12.39 12.69 -0.41
N VAL A 170 -12.54 13.10 0.85
CA VAL A 170 -11.73 12.57 1.96
C VAL A 170 -12.62 12.14 3.11
N TYR A 171 -12.44 10.90 3.58
CA TYR A 171 -13.17 10.30 4.69
C TYR A 171 -12.20 9.71 5.74
N ALA A 172 -12.44 9.99 7.03
CA ALA A 172 -11.63 9.43 8.12
C ALA A 172 -11.73 7.90 8.21
N HIS A 173 -12.93 7.36 7.96
CA HIS A 173 -13.21 5.93 8.02
C HIS A 173 -13.54 5.41 6.62
N ALA A 174 -14.17 4.23 6.54
CA ALA A 174 -14.72 3.75 5.27
C ALA A 174 -15.46 4.89 4.56
N GLY A 175 -15.25 5.07 3.26
CA GLY A 175 -16.18 5.88 2.46
C GLY A 175 -17.58 5.26 2.52
N ARG A 176 -18.59 5.93 1.95
CA ARG A 176 -20.02 5.52 1.88
C ARG A 176 -20.30 4.18 2.59
N ASP A 177 -20.90 4.23 3.78
CA ASP A 177 -21.27 3.03 4.52
C ASP A 177 -22.24 2.19 3.69
N TYR A 178 -21.69 1.14 3.09
CA TYR A 178 -22.32 0.38 2.00
C TYR A 178 -23.62 -0.30 2.41
N TYR A 179 -23.79 -0.62 3.70
CA TYR A 179 -25.00 -1.26 4.20
C TYR A 179 -26.13 -0.27 4.47
N THR A 180 -25.80 1.00 4.71
CA THR A 180 -26.77 2.03 5.10
C THR A 180 -26.96 3.11 4.03
N GLY A 181 -26.11 3.14 3.00
CA GLY A 181 -26.07 4.20 2.00
C GLY A 181 -25.63 5.56 2.54
N LYS A 182 -25.26 5.64 3.83
CA LYS A 182 -24.90 6.89 4.49
C LYS A 182 -23.44 7.24 4.23
N PHE A 183 -23.19 8.49 3.89
CA PHE A 183 -21.82 8.99 3.81
C PHE A 183 -21.35 9.35 5.22
N PRO A 184 -20.18 8.86 5.66
CA PRO A 184 -19.55 9.42 6.84
C PRO A 184 -19.19 10.90 6.57
N PRO A 185 -19.02 11.71 7.63
CA PRO A 185 -18.63 13.11 7.48
C PRO A 185 -17.37 13.24 6.62
N ARG A 186 -17.45 14.08 5.59
CA ARG A 186 -16.30 14.43 4.74
C ARG A 186 -15.35 15.30 5.57
N ILE A 187 -14.06 15.06 5.45
CA ILE A 187 -13.05 15.88 6.12
C ILE A 187 -12.49 16.87 5.12
N THR A 188 -12.41 18.13 5.53
CA THR A 188 -11.71 19.17 4.77
C THR A 188 -10.38 19.44 5.45
N PHE A 189 -9.27 19.22 4.74
CA PHE A 189 -7.99 19.74 5.19
C PHE A 189 -8.05 21.27 5.07
N SER A 190 -7.98 21.98 6.19
CA SER A 190 -7.97 23.44 6.17
C SER A 190 -6.75 23.93 5.38
N LYS A 191 -6.89 25.01 4.61
CA LYS A 191 -5.77 25.65 3.87
C LYS A 191 -4.74 26.29 4.80
N GLN A 192 -4.93 26.26 6.12
CA GLN A 192 -3.91 26.75 7.04
C GLN A 192 -2.69 25.83 6.90
N LYS A 193 -1.51 26.43 6.77
CA LYS A 193 -0.22 25.75 6.86
C LYS A 193 -0.31 24.77 8.03
N HIS A 194 -0.47 23.48 7.74
CA HIS A 194 -0.46 22.44 8.75
C HIS A 194 0.97 22.41 9.31
N ARG A 195 1.28 23.34 10.23
CA ARG A 195 2.00 22.95 11.43
C ARG A 195 1.05 21.95 12.07
N TYR A 196 1.21 20.67 11.71
CA TYR A 196 0.80 19.61 12.62
C TYR A 196 1.31 20.09 13.97
N PRO A 197 0.45 20.21 15.01
CA PRO A 197 0.96 20.54 16.32
C PRO A 197 2.15 19.63 16.50
N HIS A 198 3.32 20.21 16.77
CA HIS A 198 4.47 19.42 17.17
C HIS A 198 3.93 18.66 18.37
N LEU A 199 3.45 17.43 18.13
CA LEU A 199 3.10 16.53 19.19
C LEU A 199 4.37 16.54 20.01
N PRO A 200 4.31 17.00 21.28
CA PRO A 200 5.51 17.04 22.09
C PRO A 200 6.12 15.65 21.96
N LEU A 201 7.42 15.61 21.66
CA LEU A 201 8.21 14.42 21.37
C LEU A 201 8.23 13.53 22.63
N LEU A 202 7.08 12.96 22.97
CA LEU A 202 6.84 12.10 24.09
C LEU A 202 6.86 10.69 23.52
N GLY A 203 8.03 10.06 23.64
CA GLY A 203 8.22 8.65 23.34
C GLY A 203 9.19 8.42 22.18
N ASP A 204 10.33 7.84 22.54
CA ASP A 204 11.42 7.31 21.72
C ASP A 204 11.90 8.14 20.52
N ASP A 205 13.21 8.36 20.45
CA ASP A 205 13.89 8.98 19.31
C ASP A 205 13.90 8.07 18.04
N GLN A 206 12.94 7.16 17.95
CA GLN A 206 12.88 6.06 16.98
C GLN A 206 11.46 5.88 16.42
N LEU A 207 11.37 5.82 15.09
CA LEU A 207 10.17 5.48 14.35
C LEU A 207 10.09 3.95 14.19
N LYS A 208 9.10 3.33 14.81
CA LYS A 208 8.80 1.90 14.62
C LYS A 208 8.15 1.62 13.27
N ALA A 209 8.73 0.72 12.50
CA ALA A 209 8.21 0.20 11.23
C ALA A 209 7.93 -1.30 11.32
N SER A 210 6.88 -1.76 10.63
CA SER A 210 6.56 -3.19 10.57
C SER A 210 5.69 -3.52 9.37
N CYS A 211 5.86 -4.72 8.83
CA CYS A 211 4.88 -5.31 7.93
C CYS A 211 3.60 -5.65 8.68
N LEU A 212 2.51 -5.94 7.96
CA LEU A 212 1.21 -6.19 8.59
C LEU A 212 1.22 -7.40 9.53
N CYS A 213 1.89 -8.50 9.16
CA CYS A 213 2.00 -9.70 9.99
C CYS A 213 3.04 -9.58 11.11
N LYS A 214 3.79 -8.47 11.16
CA LYS A 214 4.87 -8.21 12.12
C LYS A 214 6.03 -9.21 12.07
N ALA A 215 6.13 -10.04 11.03
CA ALA A 215 7.32 -10.86 10.79
C ALA A 215 8.55 -9.99 10.57
N VAL A 216 8.40 -8.88 9.84
CA VAL A 216 9.41 -7.83 9.69
C VAL A 216 9.07 -6.67 10.60
N GLN A 217 9.99 -6.33 11.50
CA GLN A 217 9.92 -5.17 12.39
C GLN A 217 11.30 -4.54 12.51
N PHE A 218 11.36 -3.22 12.41
CA PHE A 218 12.60 -2.46 12.57
C PHE A 218 12.29 -1.06 13.10
N HIS A 219 13.32 -0.38 13.56
CA HIS A 219 13.26 0.99 14.04
C HIS A 219 14.11 1.88 13.14
N ILE A 220 13.65 3.11 12.91
CA ILE A 220 14.38 4.14 12.19
C ILE A 220 14.68 5.27 13.18
N THR A 221 15.94 5.54 13.48
CA THR A 221 16.33 6.68 14.32
C THR A 221 16.21 8.00 13.54
N ARG A 222 16.21 9.13 14.24
CA ARG A 222 16.39 10.44 13.58
C ARG A 222 17.73 10.52 12.83
N PRO A 223 17.84 11.42 11.85
CA PRO A 223 19.12 11.64 11.21
C PRO A 223 20.17 12.08 12.23
N THR A 224 21.28 11.36 12.27
CA THR A 224 22.45 11.71 13.06
C THR A 224 23.38 12.56 12.20
N SER A 225 23.57 13.82 12.56
CA SER A 225 24.29 14.84 11.78
C SER A 225 25.78 14.53 11.56
N SER A 226 26.34 13.55 12.27
CA SER A 226 27.73 13.11 12.16
C SER A 226 28.01 12.15 10.99
N LEU A 227 26.98 11.62 10.32
CA LEU A 227 27.18 10.71 9.20
C LEU A 227 27.41 11.47 7.88
N GLN A 228 28.65 11.49 7.41
CA GLN A 228 28.96 11.82 6.02
C GLN A 228 28.79 10.57 5.15
N ILE A 229 27.87 10.62 4.19
CA ILE A 229 27.63 9.51 3.27
C ILE A 229 28.15 9.90 1.90
N VAL A 230 29.32 9.37 1.58
CA VAL A 230 29.85 9.36 0.22
C VAL A 230 29.15 8.21 -0.50
N SER A 231 28.09 8.52 -1.25
CA SER A 231 27.41 7.54 -2.10
C SER A 231 27.85 7.74 -3.55
N PRO A 232 28.40 6.72 -4.22
CA PRO A 232 28.69 6.81 -5.65
C PRO A 232 27.42 6.84 -6.52
N ASN A 233 26.26 6.51 -5.94
CA ASN A 233 24.98 6.34 -6.65
C ASN A 233 23.95 7.38 -6.21
N ILE A 234 24.30 8.67 -6.27
CA ILE A 234 23.31 9.74 -6.10
C ILE A 234 22.48 9.81 -7.39
N PRO A 235 21.14 9.67 -7.32
CA PRO A 235 20.29 9.82 -8.49
C PRO A 235 20.57 11.13 -9.21
N ASP A 236 20.59 11.14 -10.54
CA ASP A 236 20.98 12.31 -11.32
C ASP A 236 20.17 13.56 -10.99
N PHE A 237 18.88 13.40 -10.67
CA PHE A 237 18.01 14.51 -10.26
C PHE A 237 18.33 15.10 -8.88
N LEU A 238 19.22 14.47 -8.11
CA LEU A 238 19.72 14.93 -6.81
C LEU A 238 21.18 15.42 -6.88
N LYS A 239 21.84 15.33 -8.05
CA LYS A 239 23.20 15.87 -8.26
C LYS A 239 23.16 17.41 -8.24
N GLY A 240 24.08 18.03 -7.49
CA GLY A 240 24.08 19.48 -7.22
C GLY A 240 24.88 19.87 -5.98
N GLU A 241 24.78 21.11 -5.47
CA GLU A 241 25.67 21.61 -4.39
C GLU A 241 25.66 20.74 -3.10
N LYS A 242 24.54 20.10 -2.77
CA LYS A 242 24.42 19.20 -1.60
C LYS A 242 25.17 17.87 -1.73
N GLU A 243 25.61 17.52 -2.93
CA GLU A 243 26.51 16.40 -3.21
C GLU A 243 27.88 16.63 -2.56
N LYS A 244 28.41 17.86 -2.64
CA LYS A 244 29.75 18.22 -2.16
C LYS A 244 29.89 18.13 -0.63
N GLU A 245 28.77 18.15 0.10
CA GLU A 245 28.75 18.08 1.57
C GLU A 245 28.47 16.67 2.14
N GLY A 246 28.26 15.64 1.30
CA GLY A 246 27.96 14.27 1.77
C GLY A 246 26.64 14.13 2.54
N ARG A 247 25.73 15.12 2.42
CA ARG A 247 24.47 15.27 3.17
C ARG A 247 23.24 15.43 2.28
N TRP A 248 23.33 15.05 1.01
CA TRP A 248 22.26 15.14 0.01
C TRP A 248 20.95 14.45 0.41
N TRP A 249 21.02 13.44 1.28
CA TRP A 249 19.90 12.66 1.82
C TRP A 249 19.18 13.35 2.99
N LEU A 250 19.61 14.54 3.42
CA LEU A 250 18.99 15.31 4.51
C LEU A 250 18.07 16.44 3.99
N ARG A 251 17.01 16.74 4.75
CA ARG A 251 16.07 17.85 4.56
C ARG A 251 15.83 18.55 5.89
N GLU A 252 15.21 19.73 5.85
CA GLU A 252 14.86 20.51 7.05
C GLU A 252 16.07 20.69 7.99
N ASN A 253 17.17 21.25 7.47
CA ASN A 253 18.42 21.50 8.20
C ASN A 253 18.97 20.26 8.94
N GLY A 254 18.82 19.07 8.36
CA GLY A 254 19.35 17.83 8.93
C GLY A 254 18.41 17.11 9.88
N THR A 255 17.17 17.58 10.08
CA THR A 255 16.23 16.96 11.01
C THR A 255 15.33 15.90 10.37
N LYS A 256 15.30 15.82 9.03
CA LYS A 256 14.47 14.88 8.27
C LYS A 256 15.26 14.18 7.17
N TYR A 257 14.91 12.93 6.90
CA TYR A 257 15.37 12.21 5.71
C TYR A 257 14.72 12.77 4.45
N LEU A 258 15.45 12.75 3.34
CA LEU A 258 14.90 12.96 2.01
C LEU A 258 13.96 11.80 1.67
N ALA A 259 12.72 12.14 1.33
CA ALA A 259 11.74 11.21 0.80
C ALA A 259 11.25 11.68 -0.58
N GLY A 260 10.81 10.74 -1.40
CA GLY A 260 10.34 11.01 -2.75
C GLY A 260 9.27 10.03 -3.20
N LEU A 261 8.65 10.36 -4.32
CA LEU A 261 7.63 9.54 -4.99
C LEU A 261 8.16 9.13 -6.36
N CYS A 262 8.01 7.85 -6.69
CA CYS A 262 8.31 7.31 -8.01
C CYS A 262 7.01 6.91 -8.70
N VAL A 263 6.81 7.39 -9.93
CA VAL A 263 5.64 7.09 -10.77
C VAL A 263 6.03 6.42 -12.09
N CYS A 264 7.29 5.96 -12.21
CA CYS A 264 7.74 5.30 -13.43
C CYS A 264 7.03 3.95 -13.61
N ARG A 265 6.99 3.46 -14.86
CA ARG A 265 6.34 2.18 -15.19
C ARG A 265 6.87 1.03 -14.32
N THR A 266 8.18 0.95 -14.11
CA THR A 266 8.79 -0.09 -13.27
C THR A 266 8.32 -0.02 -11.82
N CYS A 267 8.46 1.13 -11.14
CA CYS A 267 8.00 1.31 -9.76
C CYS A 267 6.51 0.93 -9.62
N ARG A 268 5.68 1.35 -10.58
CA ARG A 268 4.25 1.08 -10.62
C ARG A 268 3.94 -0.41 -10.77
N LEU A 269 4.62 -1.10 -11.70
CA LEU A 269 4.41 -2.52 -11.97
C LEU A 269 5.09 -3.44 -10.95
N THR A 270 6.04 -2.93 -10.15
CA THR A 270 6.64 -3.67 -9.03
C THR A 270 5.82 -3.51 -7.76
N SER A 271 5.22 -2.34 -7.52
CA SER A 271 4.38 -2.13 -6.33
C SER A 271 2.94 -2.61 -6.52
N GLY A 272 2.43 -2.52 -7.75
CA GLY A 272 1.02 -2.69 -8.09
C GLY A 272 0.19 -1.41 -8.03
N PHE A 273 0.78 -0.28 -7.66
CA PHE A 273 0.07 0.99 -7.41
C PHE A 273 0.75 2.18 -8.09
N GLU A 274 -0.01 3.25 -8.34
CA GLU A 274 0.39 4.38 -9.19
C GLU A 274 1.61 5.13 -8.68
N ILE A 275 1.76 5.21 -7.35
CA ILE A 275 2.76 6.04 -6.68
C ILE A 275 3.50 5.19 -5.65
N GLN A 276 4.78 4.95 -5.89
CA GLN A 276 5.64 4.27 -4.92
C GLN A 276 6.42 5.30 -4.08
N PRO A 277 6.21 5.35 -2.76
CA PRO A 277 7.00 6.19 -1.86
C PRO A 277 8.35 5.56 -1.52
N TRP A 278 9.39 6.39 -1.35
CA TRP A 278 10.71 5.96 -0.89
C TRP A 278 11.32 7.03 0.03
N ALA A 279 12.24 6.61 0.90
CA ALA A 279 13.06 7.51 1.72
C ALA A 279 14.51 7.03 1.73
N TYR A 280 15.45 7.99 1.76
CA TYR A 280 16.88 7.74 1.88
C TYR A 280 17.26 7.72 3.35
N VAL A 281 17.35 6.51 3.92
CA VAL A 281 17.71 6.28 5.31
C VAL A 281 19.02 5.50 5.35
N PRO A 282 20.06 5.98 6.04
CA PRO A 282 21.31 5.24 6.19
C PRO A 282 21.08 3.92 6.94
N ARG A 283 21.81 2.86 6.58
CA ARG A 283 21.70 1.56 7.25
C ARG A 283 21.97 1.64 8.76
N ALA A 284 22.90 2.51 9.17
CA ALA A 284 23.21 2.77 10.59
C ALA A 284 22.04 3.36 11.38
N ASN A 285 21.06 3.97 10.70
CA ASN A 285 19.86 4.52 11.32
C ASN A 285 18.66 3.54 11.23
N ILE A 286 18.86 2.32 10.74
CA ILE A 286 17.85 1.26 10.70
C ILE A 286 18.32 0.13 11.60
N SER A 287 17.51 -0.28 12.58
CA SER A 287 17.85 -1.38 13.48
C SER A 287 16.76 -2.42 13.63
N PHE A 288 17.16 -3.68 13.76
CA PHE A 288 16.28 -4.82 14.02
C PHE A 288 16.48 -5.28 15.46
N ASN A 289 15.38 -5.64 16.12
CA ASN A 289 15.42 -6.24 17.44
C ASN A 289 15.37 -7.76 17.28
N SER A 290 16.41 -8.45 17.72
CA SER A 290 16.42 -9.91 17.82
C SER A 290 16.33 -10.35 19.29
N PRO A 291 15.69 -11.49 19.60
CA PRO A 291 15.76 -12.08 20.93
C PRO A 291 17.24 -12.38 21.26
N SER A 292 17.73 -11.94 22.41
CA SER A 292 19.10 -12.24 22.82
C SER A 292 19.26 -13.73 23.13
N GLN A 293 20.35 -14.34 22.70
CA GLN A 293 20.65 -15.76 22.96
C GLN A 293 21.16 -16.03 24.39
N HIS A 294 21.23 -15.01 25.25
CA HIS A 294 21.83 -15.08 26.59
C HIS A 294 20.96 -14.47 27.70
N ALA A 295 19.63 -14.55 27.60
CA ALA A 295 18.73 -14.11 28.67
C ALA A 295 18.73 -15.09 29.86
N SER A 296 19.81 -15.10 30.64
CA SER A 296 19.84 -15.70 31.97
C SER A 296 19.26 -14.71 32.98
N THR A 297 17.93 -14.53 32.97
CA THR A 297 17.04 -14.00 34.03
C THR A 297 15.84 -13.32 33.37
N GLY A 298 14.66 -13.95 33.39
CA GLY A 298 13.29 -13.37 33.46
C GLY A 298 12.81 -12.21 32.58
N GLU A 299 13.68 -11.42 31.94
CA GLU A 299 13.38 -10.33 31.03
C GLU A 299 13.89 -10.70 29.64
N GLU A 300 13.02 -10.60 28.62
CA GLU A 300 13.40 -10.77 27.23
C GLU A 300 14.36 -9.64 26.82
N ALA A 301 15.66 -9.80 27.11
CA ALA A 301 16.68 -8.90 26.61
C ALA A 301 16.66 -8.98 25.07
N THR A 302 16.35 -7.85 24.41
CA THR A 302 16.38 -7.73 22.95
C THR A 302 17.65 -7.00 22.54
N THR A 303 18.40 -7.58 21.61
CA THR A 303 19.59 -6.92 21.06
C THR A 303 19.18 -6.14 19.82
N SER A 304 19.40 -4.82 19.84
CA SER A 304 19.21 -3.94 18.69
C SER A 304 20.45 -3.99 17.80
N THR A 305 20.30 -4.43 16.55
CA THR A 305 21.40 -4.56 15.60
C THR A 305 21.14 -3.68 14.37
N PRO A 306 22.11 -2.86 13.91
CA PRO A 306 21.98 -2.09 12.68
C PRO A 306 21.73 -3.00 11.47
N LEU A 307 21.05 -2.49 10.44
CA LEU A 307 20.78 -3.22 9.22
C LEU A 307 22.08 -3.62 8.51
N ASN A 308 22.39 -4.91 8.55
CA ASN A 308 23.42 -5.52 7.74
C ASN A 308 22.80 -6.62 6.87
N LEU A 309 22.57 -6.32 5.57
CA LEU A 309 21.92 -7.25 4.64
C LEU A 309 22.66 -8.59 4.51
N GLU A 310 23.98 -8.61 4.69
CA GLU A 310 24.82 -9.80 4.58
C GLU A 310 24.76 -10.68 5.84
N ALA A 311 24.43 -10.08 6.99
CA ALA A 311 24.33 -10.78 8.27
C ALA A 311 22.90 -11.10 8.69
N LEU A 312 21.89 -10.74 7.89
CA LEU A 312 20.50 -11.10 8.16
C LEU A 312 20.31 -12.60 7.99
N SER A 313 19.70 -13.24 8.99
CA SER A 313 19.40 -14.66 8.90
C SER A 313 18.42 -14.95 7.75
N ALA A 314 18.63 -16.09 7.09
CA ALA A 314 17.73 -16.57 6.05
C ALA A 314 16.30 -16.67 6.61
N GLY A 315 15.33 -16.12 5.87
CA GLY A 315 13.91 -16.13 6.24
C GLY A 315 13.37 -14.86 6.91
N ILE A 316 14.22 -13.89 7.30
CA ILE A 316 13.73 -12.56 7.74
C ILE A 316 13.15 -11.79 6.55
N PHE A 317 13.86 -11.82 5.41
CA PHE A 317 13.41 -11.24 4.16
C PHE A 317 13.38 -12.30 3.07
N THR A 318 12.34 -12.25 2.25
CA THR A 318 12.32 -12.91 0.95
C THR A 318 12.50 -11.81 -0.09
N THR A 319 13.61 -11.84 -0.82
CA THR A 319 13.82 -10.95 -1.95
C THR A 319 13.08 -11.53 -3.16
N TYR A 320 12.39 -10.64 -3.88
CA TYR A 320 11.80 -10.95 -5.18
C TYR A 320 12.57 -10.12 -6.17
N GLU A 321 13.32 -10.80 -7.03
CA GLU A 321 14.20 -10.16 -7.98
C GLU A 321 13.67 -10.44 -9.38
N THR A 322 13.68 -9.39 -10.20
CA THR A 322 13.51 -9.51 -11.62
C THR A 322 14.87 -9.27 -12.25
N SER A 323 15.41 -10.27 -12.94
CA SER A 323 16.49 -10.02 -13.89
C SER A 323 15.95 -9.04 -14.92
N LEU A 324 16.37 -7.79 -14.85
CA LEU A 324 16.23 -6.86 -15.96
C LEU A 324 17.10 -7.43 -17.09
N GLN A 325 16.47 -8.07 -18.08
CA GLN A 325 17.04 -8.16 -19.43
C GLN A 325 16.72 -6.86 -20.17
#